data_AF-A0A927V294-F1
#
_entry.id   AF-A0A927V294-F1
#
_cell.length_a   1.000
_cell.length_b   1.000
_cell.length_c   1.000
_cell.angle_alpha   90.00
_cell.angle_beta   90.00
_cell.angle_gamma   90.00
#
_symmetry.space_group_name_H-M   'P 1'
#
loop_
_entity.id
_entity.type
_entity.pdbx_description
1 polymer ?
#
loop_
_entity_poly.entity_id
_entity_poly.type
_entity_poly.pdbx_seq_one_letter_code
_entity_poly.pdbx_strand_id
1 'polypeptide(L)' 'MEVEELMSRDEMINYEINYYVNLLRIKDAETGVNKELDYQINVQENKLHTLGVNTDNFKILN' A
#
# COMPACT_ATOMS: atom_id res chain seq x y z
N MET A 1 18.43 24.37 -10.38
CA MET A 1 17.02 23.93 -10.31
C MET A 1 17.10 22.42 -10.33
N GLU A 2 16.88 21.76 -9.19
CA GLU A 2 16.73 20.30 -9.20
C GLU A 2 15.50 20.00 -10.05
N VAL A 3 15.69 19.21 -11.10
CA VAL A 3 14.58 18.68 -11.88
C VAL A 3 14.01 17.55 -11.03
N GLU A 4 12.82 17.74 -10.49
CA GLU A 4 12.06 16.65 -9.88
C GLU A 4 11.89 15.58 -10.97
N GLU A 5 12.58 14.46 -10.81
CA GLU A 5 12.52 13.37 -11.77
C GLU A 5 11.12 12.77 -11.68
N LEU A 6 10.32 12.95 -12.74
CA LEU A 6 8.99 12.39 -12.82
C LEU A 6 9.11 10.87 -12.83
N MET A 7 8.76 10.26 -11.69
CA MET A 7 8.70 8.81 -11.53
C MET A 7 7.83 8.19 -12.63
N SER A 8 8.31 7.11 -13.24
CA SER A 8 7.51 6.37 -14.22
C SER A 8 6.29 5.74 -13.56
N ARG A 9 5.26 5.42 -14.36
CA ARG A 9 4.05 4.75 -13.86
C ARG A 9 4.37 3.44 -13.14
N ASP A 10 5.33 2.67 -13.66
CA ASP A 10 5.71 1.38 -13.10
C ASP A 10 6.44 1.53 -11.76
N GLU A 11 7.33 2.50 -11.65
CA GLU A 11 7.98 2.84 -10.38
C GLU A 11 6.97 3.31 -9.34
N MET A 12 5.98 4.13 -9.73
CA MET A 12 4.90 4.56 -8.86
C MET A 12 4.06 3.39 -8.37
N ILE A 13 3.67 2.48 -9.26
CA ILE A 13 2.93 1.26 -8.90
C ILE A 13 3.75 0.42 -7.91
N ASN A 14 5.04 0.21 -8.17
CA ASN A 14 5.92 -0.54 -7.27
C ASN A 14 6.06 0.13 -5.90
N TYR A 15 6.17 1.46 -5.86
CA TYR A 15 6.20 2.23 -4.62
C TYR A 15 4.92 2.04 -3.81
N GLU A 16 3.76 2.16 -4.45
CA GLU A 16 2.45 2.03 -3.79
C GLU A 16 2.19 0.59 -3.31
N ILE A 17 2.65 -0.42 -4.06
CA ILE A 17 2.62 -1.84 -3.62
C ILE A 17 3.49 -2.04 -2.39
N ASN A 18 4.73 -1.56 -2.40
CA ASN A 18 5.65 -1.70 -1.27
C ASN A 18 5.08 -1.04 -0.01
N TYR A 19 4.48 0.15 -0.15
CA TYR A 19 3.82 0.83 0.96
C TYR A 19 2.65 0.01 1.52
N TYR A 20 1.79 -0.54 0.64
CA TYR A 20 0.69 -1.40 1.05
C TYR A 20 1.16 -2.65 1.81
N VAL A 21 2.16 -3.37 1.28
CA VAL A 21 2.73 -4.55 1.93
C VAL A 21 3.30 -4.19 3.31
N ASN A 22 3.93 -3.02 3.46
CA ASN A 22 4.43 -2.58 4.76
C ASN A 22 3.29 -2.31 5.75
N LEU A 23 2.17 -1.72 5.33
CA LEU A 23 1.00 -1.57 6.19
C LEU A 23 0.45 -2.93 6.65
N LEU A 24 0.38 -3.91 5.75
CA LEU A 24 -0.05 -5.27 6.10
C LEU A 24 0.90 -5.93 7.11
N ARG A 25 2.22 -5.75 6.95
CA ARG A 25 3.22 -6.26 7.92
C ARG A 25 3.09 -5.61 9.29
N ILE A 26 2.82 -4.30 9.33
CA ILE A 26 2.56 -3.60 10.60
C ILE A 26 1.27 -4.13 11.23
N LYS A 27 0.23 -4.38 10.43
CA LYS A 27 -1.04 -4.91 10.91
C LYS A 27 -0.92 -6.32 11.49
N ASP A 28 -0.11 -7.17 10.86
CA ASP A 28 0.18 -8.52 11.35
C ASP A 28 0.95 -8.51 12.68
N ALA A 29 1.86 -7.55 12.85
CA ALA A 29 2.62 -7.36 14.11
C ALA A 29 1.83 -6.61 15.20
N GLU A 30 0.70 -5.98 14.89
CA GLU A 30 -0.09 -5.18 15.81
C GLU A 30 -0.86 -6.07 16.78
N THR A 31 -0.62 -5.90 18.08
CA THR A 31 -1.26 -6.70 19.14
C THR A 31 -2.58 -6.09 19.63
N GLY A 32 -2.87 -4.85 19.24
CA GLY A 32 -4.05 -4.10 19.66
C GLY A 32 -5.01 -3.73 18.52
N VAL A 33 -5.99 -2.90 18.86
CA VAL A 33 -6.91 -2.30 17.88
C VAL A 33 -6.34 -0.96 17.46
N ASN A 34 -5.93 -0.86 16.19
CA ASN A 34 -5.43 0.37 15.58
C ASN A 34 -6.31 0.78 14.39
N LYS A 35 -7.32 1.62 14.65
CA LYS A 35 -8.29 2.07 13.64
C LYS A 35 -7.68 2.93 12.54
N GLU A 36 -6.63 3.67 12.86
CA GLU A 36 -5.92 4.50 11.87
C GLU A 36 -5.17 3.62 10.88
N LEU A 37 -4.52 2.56 11.36
CA LEU A 37 -3.87 1.58 10.50
C LEU A 37 -4.88 0.90 9.56
N ASP A 38 -6.05 0.51 10.06
CA ASP A 38 -7.12 -0.05 9.24
C ASP A 38 -7.62 0.94 8.17
N TYR A 39 -7.74 2.22 8.53
CA TYR A 39 -8.10 3.28 7.59
C TYR A 39 -7.04 3.46 6.50
N GLN A 40 -5.76 3.50 6.86
CA GLN A 40 -4.64 3.63 5.92
C GLN A 40 -4.59 2.46 4.93
N ILE A 41 -4.78 1.23 5.41
CA ILE A 41 -4.88 0.03 4.58
C ILE A 41 -6.02 0.17 3.57
N ASN A 42 -7.22 0.57 4.01
CA ASN A 42 -8.37 0.75 3.13
C ASN A 42 -8.15 1.85 2.08
N VAL A 43 -7.56 2.98 2.46
CA VAL A 43 -7.21 4.05 1.51
C VAL A 43 -6.21 3.55 0.48
N GLN A 44 -5.21 2.80 0.92
CA GLN A 44 -4.16 2.28 0.05
C GLN A 44 -4.69 1.21 -0.91
N GLU A 45 -5.59 0.34 -0.48
CA GLU A 45 -6.28 -0.62 -1.35
C GLU A 45 -7.04 0.08 -2.47
N ASN A 46 -7.77 1.16 -2.13
CA ASN A 46 -8.50 1.94 -3.13
C ASN A 46 -7.56 2.59 -4.15
N LYS A 47 -6.42 3.14 -3.72
CA LYS A 47 -5.42 3.68 -4.65
C LYS A 47 -4.85 2.61 -5.58
N LEU A 48 -4.52 1.43 -5.06
CA LEU A 48 -4.01 0.33 -5.88
C LEU A 48 -5.08 -0.16 -6.88
N HIS A 49 -6.35 -0.22 -6.48
CA HIS A 49 -7.45 -0.51 -7.39
C HIS A 49 -7.60 0.53 -8.51
N THR A 50 -7.48 1.83 -8.23
CA THR A 50 -7.52 2.86 -9.30
C THR A 50 -6.33 2.77 -10.25
N LEU A 51 -5.21 2.21 -9.81
CA LEU A 51 -4.03 1.92 -10.64
C LEU A 51 -4.14 0.61 -11.41
N GLY A 52 -5.19 -0.19 -11.19
CA GLY A 52 -5.41 -1.48 -11.84
C GLY A 52 -4.68 -2.66 -11.18
N VAL A 53 -4.20 -2.48 -9.94
CA VAL A 53 -3.50 -3.52 -9.18
C VAL A 53 -4.51 -4.26 -8.31
N ASN A 54 -4.61 -5.59 -8.47
CA ASN A 54 -5.40 -6.43 -7.57
C ASN A 54 -4.63 -6.66 -6.26
N THR A 55 -5.23 -6.27 -5.13
CA THR A 55 -4.60 -6.34 -3.81
C THR A 55 -4.75 -7.70 -3.10
N ASP A 56 -5.66 -8.56 -3.57
CA ASP A 56 -5.94 -9.86 -2.93
C ASP A 56 -4.71 -10.78 -2.88
N ASN A 57 -3.81 -10.65 -3.87
CA ASN A 57 -2.57 -11.42 -3.93
C ASN A 57 -1.58 -11.10 -2.79
N PHE A 58 -1.72 -9.95 -2.12
CA PHE A 58 -0.82 -9.53 -1.04
C PHE A 58 -1.40 -9.80 0.35
N LYS A 59 -2.70 -10.06 0.45
CA LYS A 59 -3.34 -10.42 1.71
C LYS A 59 -2.95 -11.85 2.06
N ILE A 60 -2.19 -12.04 3.13
CA ILE A 60 -1.96 -13.37 3.68
C ILE A 60 -3.27 -13.81 4.33
N LEU A 61 -3.90 -14.86 3.78
CA LEU A 61 -5.03 -15.54 4.41
C LEU A 61 -4.50 -16.21 5.68
N ASN A 62 -4.70 -15.55 6.82
CA ASN A 62 -4.56 -16.16 8.15
C ASN A 62 -5.78 -17.03 8.47
#